data_AF-Q0ASL0-F1
#
_entry.id   AF-Q0ASL0-F1
#
_cell.length_a   1.000
_cell.length_b   1.000
_cell.length_c   1.000
_cell.angle_alpha   90.00
_cell.angle_beta   90.00
_cell.angle_gamma   90.00
#
_symmetry.space_group_name_H-M   'P 1'
#
loop_
_entity.id
_entity.type
_entity.pdbx_description
1 polymer ?
#
loop_
_entity_poly.entity_id
_entity_poly.type
_entity_poly.pdbx_seq_one_letter_code
_entity_poly.pdbx_strand_id
1 'polypeptide(L)' 'MACDSTRPLRGSGPAAAAHAQLAVRDWLETQARVTGYWRDVLLEAGGSLALIEVLDDHARFLQMAAIGGEGEVLQTQ' A
#
# COMPACT_ATOMS: atom_id res chain seq x y z
N MET A 1 -18.46 12.98 -41.13
CA MET A 1 -18.18 13.55 -39.80
C MET A 1 -19.32 13.14 -38.89
N ALA A 2 -19.08 12.15 -38.03
CA ALA A 2 -19.80 11.89 -36.78
C ALA A 2 -18.96 10.84 -36.05
N CYS A 3 -18.20 11.28 -35.05
CA CYS A 3 -17.47 10.42 -34.14
C CYS A 3 -18.50 9.65 -33.30
N ASP A 4 -18.55 8.33 -33.43
CA ASP A 4 -19.29 7.48 -32.51
C ASP A 4 -18.50 7.37 -31.19
N SER A 5 -18.61 8.43 -30.40
CA SER A 5 -18.11 8.52 -29.03
C SER A 5 -19.11 7.86 -28.08
N THR A 6 -19.13 6.54 -28.05
CA THR A 6 -19.72 5.82 -26.92
C THR A 6 -18.97 4.53 -26.65
N ARG A 7 -17.69 4.64 -26.29
CA ARG A 7 -17.02 3.55 -25.57
C ARG A 7 -17.58 3.56 -24.14
N PRO A 8 -18.40 2.58 -23.73
CA PRO A 8 -18.79 2.50 -22.33
C PRO A 8 -17.51 2.39 -21.51
N LEU A 9 -17.33 3.28 -20.53
CA LEU A 9 -16.31 3.11 -19.50
C LEU A 9 -16.53 1.73 -18.89
N ARG A 10 -15.67 0.79 -19.28
CA ARG A 10 -15.81 -0.63 -18.99
C ARG A 10 -15.57 -0.83 -17.50
N GLY A 11 -16.64 -0.70 -16.73
CA GLY A 11 -16.83 -1.21 -15.38
C GLY A 11 -15.71 -0.91 -14.37
N SER A 12 -15.71 0.29 -13.79
CA SER A 12 -15.25 0.45 -12.39
C SER A 12 -16.33 -0.09 -11.46
N GLY A 13 -16.58 -1.39 -11.53
CA GLY A 13 -17.56 -2.07 -10.68
C GLY A 13 -17.00 -2.35 -9.27
N PRO A 14 -17.85 -2.70 -8.30
CA PRO A 14 -17.44 -3.05 -6.94
C PRO A 14 -16.38 -4.18 -6.90
N ALA A 15 -16.40 -5.10 -7.87
CA ALA A 15 -15.36 -6.13 -8.00
C ALA A 15 -13.98 -5.57 -8.39
N ALA A 16 -13.91 -4.54 -9.24
CA ALA A 16 -12.64 -3.90 -9.59
C ALA A 16 -12.05 -3.13 -8.40
N ALA A 17 -12.90 -2.45 -7.62
CA ALA A 17 -12.51 -1.78 -6.39
C ALA A 17 -12.01 -2.76 -5.33
N ALA A 18 -12.70 -3.90 -5.14
CA ALA A 18 -12.27 -4.95 -4.21
C ALA A 18 -10.92 -5.56 -4.61
N HIS A 19 -10.71 -5.88 -5.89
CA HIS A 19 -9.42 -6.37 -6.38
C HIS A 19 -8.31 -5.34 -6.20
N ALA A 20 -8.59 -4.05 -6.47
CA ALA A 20 -7.62 -2.99 -6.26
C ALA A 20 -7.24 -2.86 -4.78
N GLN A 21 -8.21 -2.95 -3.86
CA GLN A 21 -7.91 -2.92 -2.42
C GLN A 21 -7.04 -4.09 -1.97
N LEU A 22 -7.32 -5.31 -2.44
CA LEU A 22 -6.47 -6.47 -2.16
C LEU A 22 -5.05 -6.28 -2.72
N ALA A 23 -4.92 -5.84 -3.98
CA ALA A 23 -3.63 -5.58 -4.59
C ALA A 23 -2.83 -4.48 -3.86
N VAL A 24 -3.50 -3.44 -3.36
CA VAL A 24 -2.87 -2.39 -2.55
C VAL A 24 -2.39 -2.94 -1.21
N ARG A 25 -3.18 -3.79 -0.53
CA ARG A 25 -2.76 -4.46 0.71
C ARG A 25 -1.52 -5.31 0.49
N ASP A 26 -1.54 -6.18 -0.52
CA ASP A 26 -0.39 -7.04 -0.86
C ASP A 26 0.86 -6.22 -1.20
N TRP A 27 0.68 -5.09 -1.90
CA TRP A 27 1.76 -4.17 -2.20
C TRP A 27 2.34 -3.53 -0.93
N LEU A 28 1.50 -3.03 -0.01
CA LEU A 28 1.93 -2.45 1.26
C LEU A 28 2.69 -3.45 2.13
N GLU A 29 2.21 -4.69 2.22
CA GLU A 29 2.91 -5.76 2.92
C GLU A 29 4.28 -6.05 2.30
N THR A 30 4.36 -6.03 0.97
CA THR A 30 5.62 -6.21 0.25
C THR A 30 6.59 -5.07 0.52
N GLN A 31 6.12 -3.82 0.53
CA GLN A 31 6.95 -2.65 0.87
C GLN A 31 7.45 -2.74 2.31
N ALA A 32 6.63 -3.21 3.25
CA ALA A 32 7.06 -3.39 4.64
C ALA A 32 8.20 -4.42 4.75
N ARG A 33 8.11 -5.56 4.05
CA ARG A 33 9.17 -6.57 4.02
C ARG A 33 10.47 -6.05 3.40
N VAL A 34 10.38 -5.31 2.30
CA VAL A 34 11.56 -4.69 1.64
C VAL A 34 12.21 -3.65 2.55
N THR A 35 11.41 -2.84 3.24
CA THR A 35 11.91 -1.84 4.20
C THR A 35 12.64 -2.52 5.35
N GLY A 36 12.06 -3.58 5.92
CA GLY A 36 12.68 -4.40 6.98
C GLY A 36 14.00 -5.03 6.52
N TYR A 37 14.07 -5.54 5.29
CA TYR A 37 15.32 -6.08 4.74
C TYR A 37 16.45 -5.03 4.73
N TRP A 38 16.19 -3.81 4.26
CA TRP A 38 17.23 -2.77 4.22
C TRP A 38 17.64 -2.28 5.61
N ARG A 39 16.71 -2.26 6.57
CA ARG A 39 17.03 -2.02 7.97
C ARG A 39 17.99 -3.08 8.49
N ASP A 40 17.73 -4.36 8.22
CA ASP A 40 18.57 -5.46 8.69
C ASP A 40 19.97 -5.40 8.07
N VAL A 41 20.07 -5.09 6.77
CA VAL A 41 21.35 -4.84 6.08
C VAL A 41 22.13 -3.69 6.74
N LEU A 42 21.46 -2.60 7.12
CA LEU A 42 22.10 -1.47 7.80
C LEU A 42 22.55 -1.83 9.22
N LEU A 43 21.76 -2.62 9.95
CA LEU A 43 22.13 -3.13 11.28
C LEU A 43 23.39 -4.00 11.19
N GLU A 44 23.43 -4.94 10.25
CA GLU A 44 24.58 -5.82 10.03
C GLU A 44 25.85 -5.06 9.62
N ALA A 45 25.69 -4.00 8.82
CA ALA A 45 26.80 -3.16 8.38
C ALA A 45 27.29 -2.14 9.44
N GLY A 46 26.65 -2.08 10.62
CA GLY A 46 26.96 -1.05 11.63
C GLY A 46 26.62 0.37 11.16
N GLY A 47 25.55 0.50 10.38
CA GLY A 47 25.09 1.75 9.78
C GLY A 47 24.51 2.77 10.76
N SER A 48 23.98 3.86 10.21
CA SER A 48 23.42 4.97 10.99
C SER A 48 22.19 4.53 11.80
N LEU A 49 22.24 4.69 13.13
CA LEU A 49 21.12 4.39 14.02
C LEU A 49 19.86 5.20 13.68
N ALA A 50 20.01 6.49 13.35
CA ALA A 50 18.89 7.34 12.98
C ALA A 50 18.19 6.85 11.69
N LEU A 51 18.96 6.30 10.74
CA LEU A 51 18.37 5.75 9.51
C LEU A 51 17.65 4.42 9.79
N ILE A 52 18.19 3.60 10.68
CA ILE A 52 17.58 2.35 11.13
C ILE A 52 16.23 2.63 11.81
N GLU A 53 16.17 3.62 12.71
CA GLU A 53 14.93 4.05 13.37
C GLU A 53 13.87 4.52 12.37
N VAL A 54 14.25 5.32 11.37
CA VAL A 54 13.32 5.76 10.31
C VAL A 54 12.76 4.57 9.51
N LEU A 55 13.59 3.57 9.19
CA LEU A 55 13.13 2.39 8.48
C LEU A 55 12.22 1.51 9.34
N ASP A 56 12.48 1.42 10.65
CA ASP A 56 11.60 0.72 11.59
C ASP A 56 10.21 1.36 11.66
N ASP A 57 10.17 2.68 11.82
CA ASP A 57 8.90 3.41 11.86
C ASP A 57 8.14 3.31 10.54
N HIS A 58 8.86 3.37 9.41
CA HIS A 58 8.25 3.22 8.10
C HIS A 58 7.69 1.81 7.87
N ALA A 59 8.43 0.76 8.25
CA ALA A 59 7.94 -0.62 8.15
C ALA A 59 6.69 -0.84 9.01
N ARG A 60 6.65 -0.28 10.23
CA ARG A 60 5.48 -0.32 11.10
C ARG A 60 4.29 0.41 10.46
N PHE A 61 4.51 1.61 9.91
CA PHE A 61 3.48 2.36 9.21
C PHE A 61 2.86 1.54 8.05
N LEU A 62 3.70 0.94 7.21
CA LEU A 62 3.24 0.15 6.06
C LEU A 62 2.43 -1.08 6.49
N GLN A 63 2.84 -1.76 7.57
CA GLN A 63 2.08 -2.88 8.14
C GLN A 63 0.72 -2.43 8.66
N MET A 64 0.67 -1.32 9.39
CA MET A 64 -0.59 -0.76 9.88
C MET A 64 -1.51 -0.32 8.74
N ALA A 65 -0.96 0.26 7.67
CA ALA A 65 -1.71 0.65 6.48
C ALA A 65 -2.28 -0.57 5.72
N ALA A 66 -1.56 -1.68 5.67
CA ALA A 66 -2.05 -2.93 5.07
C ALA A 66 -3.26 -3.50 5.83
N ILE A 67 -3.24 -3.38 7.17
CA ILE A 67 -4.33 -3.87 8.05
C ILE A 67 -5.51 -2.88 8.07
N GLY A 68 -5.23 -1.57 8.11
CA GLY A 68 -6.23 -0.51 8.34
C GLY A 68 -7.25 -0.31 7.21
N GLY A 69 -7.04 -0.90 6.03
CA GLY A 69 -7.97 -0.83 4.91
C GLY A 69 -9.33 -1.53 5.11
N GLU A 70 -9.58 -2.11 6.30
CA GLU A 70 -10.85 -2.74 6.66
C GLU A 70 -11.77 -1.85 7.53
N GLY A 71 -11.31 -0.67 7.95
CA GLY A 71 -11.99 0.15 8.98
C GLY A 71 -12.59 1.49 8.57
N GLU A 72 -12.34 2.00 7.36
CA GLU A 72 -12.81 3.34 6.95
C GLU A 72 -14.09 3.28 6.09
N VAL A 73 -15.11 2.62 6.62
CA VAL A 73 -16.52 2.83 6.25
C VAL A 73 -17.26 3.35 7.49
N LEU A 74 -16.71 4.41 8.11
CA LEU A 74 -17.50 5.23 9.02
C LEU A 74 -18.38 6.14 8.16
N GLN A 75 -19.61 5.65 7.97
CA GLN A 75 -20.73 6.42 7.44
C GLN A 75 -20.78 7.79 8.13
N THR A 76 -20.55 8.85 7.36
CA THR A 76 -21.00 10.18 7.70
C THR A 76 -22.39 10.33 7.09
N GLN A 77 -23.41 10.10 7.93
CA GLN A 77 -24.76 10.64 7.74
C GLN A 77 -24.75 12.14 8.02
#